data_AF-A0A914Y323-F1
#
_entry.id   AF-A0A914Y323-F1
#
_cell.length_a   1.000
_cell.length_b   1.000
_cell.length_c   1.000
_cell.angle_alpha   90.00
_cell.angle_beta   90.00
_cell.angle_gamma   90.00
#
_symmetry.space_group_name_H-M   'P 1'
#
loop_
_entity.id
_entity.type
_entity.pdbx_description
1 polymer ?
#
loop_
_entity_poly.entity_id
_entity_poly.type
_entity_poly.pdbx_seq_one_letter_code
_entity_poly.pdbx_strand_id
1 'polypeptide(L)'
;MEKVLFLHSLEKILSSDESNSKTWFTEDNRKALAKVHEFECGFYNVLTNVIDIPVPKAYKTIEWILNEQDGCIHMEDLTSKGKTISYFDNVNLTQIKCFIRHLAHWHKNILCSDPGLWRGKFISKAMDAFGTALEGIGQQGKFLWKNQI
;
A
#
# COMPACT_ATOMS: atom_id res chain seq x y z
N MET A 1 1.29 29.67 -0.99
CA MET A 1 1.71 28.27 -0.79
C MET A 1 0.48 27.42 -1.10
N GLU A 2 0.29 27.08 -2.37
CA GLU A 2 -0.90 26.34 -2.82
C GLU A 2 -0.81 24.90 -2.33
N LYS A 3 -1.82 24.47 -1.58
CA LYS A 3 -2.03 23.07 -1.21
C LYS A 3 -2.74 22.42 -2.39
N VAL A 4 -2.01 21.69 -3.22
CA VAL A 4 -2.62 20.88 -4.28
C VAL A 4 -3.30 19.68 -3.62
N LEU A 5 -4.62 19.59 -3.78
CA LEU A 5 -5.48 18.54 -3.23
C LEU A 5 -5.42 17.30 -4.11
N PHE A 6 -4.85 16.21 -3.60
CA PHE A 6 -5.03 14.89 -4.21
C PHE A 6 -6.02 14.08 -3.35
N LEU A 7 -7.29 14.13 -3.75
CA LEU A 7 -8.35 13.22 -3.29
C LEU A 7 -8.58 12.19 -4.39
N HIS A 8 -8.04 10.99 -4.23
CA HIS A 8 -8.39 9.88 -5.09
C HIS A 8 -9.26 8.90 -4.29
N SER A 9 -10.55 8.84 -4.62
CA SER A 9 -11.38 7.68 -4.27
C SER A 9 -10.93 6.53 -5.17
N LEU A 10 -10.61 5.39 -4.55
CA LEU A 10 -10.19 4.18 -5.27
C LEU A 10 -11.25 3.76 -6.31
N GLU A 11 -12.53 3.94 -5.99
CA GLU A 11 -13.63 3.67 -6.93
C GLU A 11 -13.55 4.55 -8.18
N LYS A 12 -13.16 5.84 -8.05
CA LYS A 12 -13.04 6.75 -9.20
C LYS A 12 -11.85 6.44 -10.11
N ILE A 13 -10.70 6.05 -9.54
CA ILE A 13 -9.54 5.60 -10.33
C ILE A 13 -9.96 4.37 -11.13
N LEU A 14 -10.61 3.41 -10.47
CA LEU A 14 -10.92 2.13 -11.08
C LEU A 14 -12.13 2.19 -12.04
N SER A 15 -13.06 3.14 -11.85
CA SER A 15 -14.19 3.37 -12.76
C SER A 15 -13.80 4.11 -14.04
N SER A 16 -12.63 4.77 -14.08
CA SER A 16 -12.19 5.57 -15.24
C SER A 16 -11.72 4.72 -16.43
N ASP A 17 -11.56 3.40 -16.25
CA ASP A 17 -11.20 2.47 -17.31
C ASP A 17 -12.45 1.76 -17.87
N GLU A 18 -13.23 2.49 -18.67
CA GLU A 18 -14.55 2.06 -19.18
C GLU A 18 -14.51 0.83 -20.10
N SER A 19 -13.33 0.43 -20.59
CA SER A 19 -13.20 -0.66 -21.56
C SER A 19 -13.26 -2.07 -20.95
N ASN A 20 -13.19 -2.19 -19.62
CA ASN A 20 -13.14 -3.48 -18.93
C ASN A 20 -13.86 -3.50 -17.56
N SER A 21 -14.31 -2.36 -17.05
CA SER A 21 -14.67 -2.15 -15.63
C SER A 21 -15.68 -3.14 -14.99
N LYS A 22 -16.58 -3.76 -15.74
CA LYS A 22 -17.64 -4.62 -15.17
C LYS A 22 -17.17 -6.01 -14.74
N THR A 23 -16.06 -6.54 -15.27
CA THR A 23 -15.61 -7.92 -14.98
C THR A 23 -14.74 -8.04 -13.73
N TRP A 24 -14.22 -6.95 -13.19
CA TRP A 24 -13.18 -6.97 -12.13
C TRP A 24 -13.66 -6.40 -10.78
N PHE A 25 -14.80 -5.71 -10.75
CA PHE A 25 -15.41 -5.21 -9.52
C PHE A 25 -16.36 -6.23 -8.89
N THR A 26 -15.88 -7.46 -8.72
CA THR A 26 -16.60 -8.45 -7.94
C THR A 26 -16.61 -8.04 -6.47
N GLU A 27 -17.61 -8.51 -5.72
CA GLU A 27 -17.71 -8.23 -4.29
C GLU A 27 -16.48 -8.75 -3.52
N ASP A 28 -15.88 -9.86 -3.96
CA ASP A 28 -14.66 -10.41 -3.37
C ASP A 28 -13.44 -9.51 -3.60
N ASN A 29 -13.32 -8.92 -4.80
CA ASN A 29 -12.26 -7.96 -5.10
C ASN A 29 -12.42 -6.67 -4.29
N ARG A 30 -13.66 -6.19 -4.11
CA ARG A 30 -13.95 -5.02 -3.25
C ARG A 30 -13.56 -5.29 -1.80
N LYS A 31 -13.88 -6.48 -1.26
CA LYS A 31 -13.44 -6.90 0.09
C LYS A 31 -11.93 -6.94 0.22
N ALA A 32 -11.24 -7.50 -0.78
CA ALA A 32 -9.79 -7.55 -0.80
C ALA A 32 -9.18 -6.12 -0.81
N LEU A 33 -9.69 -5.22 -1.65
CA LEU A 33 -9.24 -3.84 -1.72
C LEU A 33 -9.52 -3.05 -0.43
N ALA A 34 -10.71 -3.18 0.15
CA ALA A 34 -11.04 -2.57 1.44
C ALA A 34 -10.09 -3.06 2.54
N LYS A 35 -9.72 -4.34 2.54
CA LYS A 35 -8.76 -4.90 3.49
C LYS A 35 -7.33 -4.36 3.28
N VAL A 36 -6.88 -4.23 2.03
CA VAL A 36 -5.59 -3.60 1.71
C VAL A 36 -5.57 -2.14 2.17
N HIS A 37 -6.65 -1.39 1.91
CA HIS A 37 -6.80 -0.01 2.36
C HIS A 37 -6.79 0.14 3.89
N GLU A 38 -7.44 -0.80 4.61
CA GLU A 38 -7.37 -0.86 6.07
C GLU A 38 -5.93 -1.04 6.57
N PHE A 39 -5.13 -1.89 5.91
CA PHE A 39 -3.71 -2.05 6.24
C PHE A 39 -2.91 -0.78 5.97
N GLU A 40 -3.16 -0.10 4.87
CA GLU A 40 -2.50 1.17 4.55
C GLU A 40 -2.85 2.25 5.60
N CYS A 41 -4.13 2.35 5.97
CA CYS A 41 -4.56 3.24 7.05
C CYS A 41 -3.88 2.91 8.38
N GLY A 42 -3.83 1.62 8.75
CA GLY A 42 -3.14 1.15 9.95
C GLY A 42 -1.64 1.47 9.93
N PHE A 43 -0.99 1.35 8.78
CA PHE A 43 0.40 1.73 8.60
C PHE A 43 0.62 3.21 8.93
N TYR A 44 -0.14 4.12 8.31
CA TYR A 44 0.00 5.57 8.51
C TYR A 44 -0.49 6.08 9.87
N ASN A 45 -1.44 5.39 10.51
CA ASN A 45 -1.97 5.82 11.81
C ASN A 45 -1.11 5.32 12.98
N VAL A 46 -0.48 4.15 12.83
CA VAL A 46 0.21 3.46 13.93
C VAL A 46 1.70 3.34 13.70
N LEU A 47 2.12 2.81 12.55
CA LEU A 47 3.51 2.38 12.35
C LEU A 47 4.46 3.52 11.99
N THR A 48 3.97 4.56 11.31
CA THR A 48 4.79 5.74 10.96
C THR A 48 5.31 6.49 12.17
N ASN A 49 4.68 6.34 13.34
CA ASN A 49 5.13 6.96 14.59
C ASN A 49 6.32 6.23 15.24
N VAL A 50 6.57 4.97 14.86
CA VAL A 50 7.62 4.14 15.46
C VAL A 50 8.78 3.89 14.49
N ILE A 51 8.62 4.17 13.21
CA ILE A 51 9.67 4.04 12.20
C ILE A 51 10.33 5.39 11.92
N ASP A 52 11.66 5.44 11.91
CA ASP A 52 12.43 6.60 11.45
C ASP A 52 12.93 6.33 10.02
N ILE A 53 11.97 6.23 9.12
CA ILE A 53 12.19 6.24 7.67
C ILE A 53 11.38 7.37 7.05
N PRO A 54 11.90 8.01 5.99
CA PRO A 54 11.17 9.06 5.30
C PRO A 54 9.95 8.46 4.61
N VAL A 55 8.77 8.76 5.16
CA VAL A 55 7.46 8.42 4.59
C VAL A 55 6.69 9.71 4.33
N PRO A 56 5.83 9.74 3.30
CA PRO A 56 4.94 10.88 3.11
C PRO A 56 4.09 11.09 4.36
N LYS A 57 3.95 12.35 4.79
CA LYS A 57 3.13 12.67 5.95
C LYS A 57 1.65 12.44 5.63
N ALA A 58 0.99 11.53 6.34
CA ALA A 58 -0.46 11.40 6.31
C ALA A 58 -1.10 12.47 7.21
N TYR A 59 -2.00 13.28 6.64
CA TYR A 59 -2.77 14.29 7.36
C TYR A 59 -4.09 13.74 7.88
N LYS A 60 -4.72 12.81 7.15
CA LYS A 60 -5.97 12.17 7.52
C LYS A 60 -6.12 10.84 6.80
N THR A 61 -6.70 9.85 7.47
CA THR A 61 -7.12 8.57 6.91
C THR A 61 -8.61 8.37 7.17
N ILE A 62 -9.31 7.74 6.22
CA ILE A 62 -10.72 7.37 6.29
C ILE A 62 -10.78 5.92 5.83
N GLU A 63 -11.28 5.03 6.69
CA GLU A 63 -11.41 3.61 6.38
C GLU A 63 -12.50 3.36 5.33
N TRP A 64 -12.32 2.32 4.52
CA TRP A 64 -13.32 1.89 3.53
C TRP A 64 -14.27 0.90 4.20
N ILE A 65 -15.55 1.27 4.31
CA ILE A 65 -16.63 0.39 4.77
C ILE A 65 -17.50 0.04 3.56
N LEU A 66 -17.53 -1.23 3.18
CA LEU A 66 -18.23 -1.69 1.98
C LEU A 66 -19.70 -1.29 1.98
N ASN A 67 -20.15 -0.69 0.88
CA ASN A 67 -21.53 -0.23 0.66
C ASN A 67 -22.01 0.87 1.63
N GLU A 68 -21.12 1.41 2.46
CA GLU A 68 -21.45 2.47 3.44
C GLU A 68 -20.60 3.73 3.24
N GLN A 69 -19.28 3.58 3.10
CA GLN A 69 -18.33 4.71 3.06
C GLN A 69 -17.08 4.38 2.26
N ASP A 70 -16.72 5.26 1.32
CA ASP A 70 -15.44 5.18 0.60
C ASP A 70 -14.23 5.42 1.50
N GLY A 71 -13.16 4.65 1.25
CA GLY A 71 -11.85 4.89 1.85
C GLY A 71 -11.11 6.05 1.20
N CYS A 72 -10.32 6.78 2.00
CA CYS A 72 -9.44 7.83 1.50
C CYS A 72 -8.23 8.04 2.42
N ILE A 73 -7.07 8.33 1.82
CA ILE A 73 -5.88 8.79 2.55
C ILE A 73 -5.49 10.15 2.00
N HIS A 74 -5.38 11.14 2.88
CA HIS A 74 -4.89 12.48 2.56
C HIS A 74 -3.47 12.61 3.07
N MET A 75 -2.51 12.81 2.17
CA MET A 75 -1.07 12.76 2.47
C MET A 75 -0.26 13.81 1.69
N GLU A 76 0.98 14.02 2.09
CA GLU A 76 1.93 14.91 1.40
C GLU A 76 2.11 14.51 -0.07
N ASP A 77 2.01 15.49 -0.96
CA ASP A 77 2.33 15.33 -2.37
C ASP A 77 3.85 15.28 -2.58
N LEU A 78 4.33 14.15 -3.10
CA LEU A 78 5.74 13.94 -3.42
C LEU A 78 6.05 14.16 -4.90
N THR A 79 5.13 14.60 -5.75
CA THR A 79 5.35 14.73 -7.20
C THR A 79 6.55 15.63 -7.55
N SER A 80 6.80 16.67 -6.75
CA SER A 80 7.92 17.60 -6.95
C SER A 80 9.25 17.12 -6.33
N LYS A 81 9.23 16.14 -5.42
CA LYS A 81 10.40 15.70 -4.63
C LYS A 81 10.78 14.24 -4.88
N GLY A 82 9.83 13.45 -5.32
CA GLY A 82 9.91 12.01 -5.51
C GLY A 82 10.31 11.66 -6.93
N LYS A 83 10.83 10.44 -7.07
CA LYS A 83 11.10 9.83 -8.37
C LYS A 83 10.65 8.38 -8.30
N THR A 84 9.91 7.94 -9.31
CA THR A 84 9.61 6.53 -9.51
C THR A 84 10.81 5.87 -10.20
N ILE A 85 11.21 4.70 -9.73
CA ILE A 85 12.26 3.90 -10.36
C ILE A 85 11.57 2.71 -11.01
N SER A 86 11.83 2.47 -12.30
CA SER A 86 11.32 1.27 -12.96
C SER A 86 12.01 0.03 -12.38
N TYR A 87 11.30 -1.09 -12.33
CA TYR A 87 11.90 -2.37 -11.92
C TYR A 87 13.10 -2.76 -12.79
N PHE A 88 13.09 -2.35 -14.07
CA PHE A 88 14.16 -2.63 -15.03
C PHE A 88 15.31 -1.62 -14.99
N ASP A 89 15.18 -0.55 -14.21
CA ASP A 89 16.23 0.46 -14.10
C ASP A 89 17.34 -0.03 -13.16
N ASN A 90 18.59 0.25 -13.55
CA ASN A 90 19.72 -0.02 -12.69
C ASN A 90 19.77 0.99 -11.53
N VAL A 91 20.00 0.49 -10.32
CA VAL A 91 20.27 1.29 -9.13
C VAL A 91 21.78 1.36 -8.88
N ASN A 92 22.27 2.54 -8.51
CA ASN A 92 23.67 2.68 -8.13
C ASN A 92 23.90 2.20 -6.68
N LEU A 93 25.17 1.96 -6.34
CA LEU A 93 25.55 1.44 -5.02
C LEU A 93 25.08 2.36 -3.87
N THR A 94 25.04 3.68 -4.08
CA THR A 94 24.57 4.63 -3.06
C THR A 94 23.07 4.44 -2.80
N GLN A 95 22.26 4.29 -3.84
CA GLN A 95 20.83 4.01 -3.72
C GLN A 95 20.57 2.69 -3.00
N ILE A 96 21.31 1.63 -3.37
CA ILE A 96 21.22 0.32 -2.70
C ILE A 96 21.54 0.46 -1.20
N LYS A 97 22.64 1.15 -0.85
CA LYS A 97 23.02 1.37 0.55
C LYS A 97 21.96 2.16 1.32
N CYS A 98 21.37 3.19 0.71
CA CYS A 98 20.27 3.94 1.32
C CYS A 98 19.05 3.04 1.57
N PHE A 99 18.66 2.24 0.58
CA PHE A 99 17.53 1.31 0.70
C PHE A 99 17.76 0.27 1.80
N ILE A 100 18.93 -0.40 1.82
CA ILE A 100 19.29 -1.37 2.86
C ILE A 100 19.26 -0.73 4.24
N ARG A 101 19.77 0.50 4.38
CA ARG A 101 19.73 1.23 5.66
C ARG A 101 18.29 1.48 6.12
N HIS A 102 17.40 1.92 5.23
CA HIS A 102 16.00 2.13 5.56
C HIS A 102 15.28 0.82 5.92
N LEU A 103 15.54 -0.26 5.18
CA LEU A 103 15.02 -1.60 5.52
C LEU A 103 15.51 -2.08 6.89
N ALA A 104 16.81 -1.97 7.16
CA ALA A 104 17.37 -2.38 8.45
C ALA A 104 16.75 -1.57 9.60
N HIS A 105 16.54 -0.27 9.39
CA HIS A 105 15.90 0.61 10.37
C HIS A 105 14.42 0.25 10.59
N TRP A 106 13.69 -0.01 9.50
CA TRP A 106 12.32 -0.51 9.56
C TRP A 106 12.24 -1.81 10.36
N HIS A 107 13.04 -2.81 10.01
CA HIS A 107 13.04 -4.10 10.70
C HIS A 107 13.37 -3.96 12.18
N LYS A 108 14.41 -3.18 12.52
CA LYS A 108 14.77 -2.90 13.91
C LYS A 108 13.59 -2.28 14.67
N ASN A 109 12.99 -1.22 14.14
CA ASN A 109 11.96 -0.49 14.86
C ASN A 109 10.66 -1.27 14.99
N ILE A 110 10.23 -1.96 13.93
CA ILE A 110 9.03 -2.79 13.99
C ILE A 110 9.22 -3.94 14.99
N LEU A 111 10.34 -4.67 14.92
CA LEU A 111 10.59 -5.82 15.81
C LEU A 111 10.81 -5.41 17.28
N CYS A 112 11.32 -4.19 17.52
CA CYS A 112 11.50 -3.66 18.87
C CYS A 112 10.30 -2.83 19.38
N SER A 113 9.31 -2.55 18.54
CA SER A 113 8.07 -1.89 18.96
C SER A 113 7.15 -2.86 19.72
N ASP A 114 6.15 -2.31 20.41
CA ASP A 114 5.14 -3.12 21.11
C ASP A 114 4.48 -4.12 20.12
N PRO A 115 4.59 -5.44 20.37
CA PRO A 115 3.97 -6.46 19.53
C PRO A 115 2.46 -6.26 19.30
N GLY A 116 1.76 -5.63 20.25
CA GLY A 116 0.34 -5.30 20.11
C GLY A 116 0.02 -4.34 18.96
N LEU A 117 1.03 -3.61 18.45
CA LEU A 117 0.89 -2.68 17.33
C LEU A 117 0.80 -3.40 15.99
N TRP A 118 1.53 -4.50 15.79
CA TRP A 118 1.70 -5.12 14.47
C TRP A 118 1.41 -6.63 14.39
N ARG A 119 1.58 -7.37 15.49
CA ARG A 119 1.49 -8.85 15.47
C ARG A 119 0.07 -9.29 15.16
N GLY A 120 -0.08 -10.18 14.18
CA GLY A 120 -1.38 -10.71 13.74
C GLY A 120 -2.23 -9.74 12.92
N LYS A 121 -1.83 -8.46 12.78
CA LYS A 121 -2.54 -7.47 11.96
C LYS A 121 -2.13 -7.56 10.50
N PHE A 122 -0.84 -7.71 10.19
CA PHE A 122 -0.34 -7.49 8.81
C PHE A 122 0.09 -8.74 8.02
N ILE A 123 0.26 -9.91 8.65
CA ILE A 123 1.15 -10.95 8.09
C ILE A 123 0.49 -12.07 7.25
N SER A 124 -0.82 -12.35 7.33
CA SER A 124 -1.36 -13.51 6.59
C SER A 124 -2.44 -13.21 5.54
N LYS A 125 -3.24 -12.15 5.69
CA LYS A 125 -4.37 -11.90 4.77
C LYS A 125 -4.10 -10.80 3.75
N ALA A 126 -3.08 -9.97 3.97
CA ALA A 126 -2.73 -8.86 3.09
C ALA A 126 -2.13 -9.32 1.76
N MET A 127 -1.23 -10.30 1.80
CA MET A 127 -0.59 -10.82 0.59
C MET A 127 -1.56 -11.65 -0.25
N ASP A 128 -2.44 -12.41 0.39
CA ASP A 128 -3.52 -13.14 -0.30
C ASP A 128 -4.49 -12.16 -0.95
N ALA A 129 -4.94 -11.13 -0.21
CA ALA A 129 -5.83 -10.10 -0.75
C ALA A 129 -5.20 -9.30 -1.90
N PHE A 130 -3.90 -8.97 -1.78
CA PHE A 130 -3.16 -8.30 -2.84
C PHE A 130 -2.98 -9.20 -4.07
N GLY A 131 -2.71 -10.49 -3.86
CA GLY A 131 -2.67 -11.49 -4.93
C GLY A 131 -4.00 -11.61 -5.67
N THR A 132 -5.11 -11.74 -4.95
CA THR A 132 -6.46 -11.77 -5.54
C THR A 132 -6.79 -10.48 -6.29
N ALA A 133 -6.44 -9.32 -5.74
CA ALA A 133 -6.63 -8.03 -6.41
C ALA A 133 -5.81 -7.93 -7.70
N LEU A 134 -4.54 -8.38 -7.69
CA LEU A 134 -3.66 -8.35 -8.87
C LEU A 134 -4.06 -9.38 -9.94
N GLU A 135 -4.50 -10.57 -9.55
CA GLU A 135 -5.06 -11.58 -10.46
C GLU A 135 -6.30 -11.02 -11.19
N GLY A 136 -7.11 -10.22 -10.49
CA GLY A 136 -8.22 -9.46 -11.06
C GLY A 136 -7.83 -8.21 -11.86
N ILE A 137 -6.55 -7.82 -11.96
CA ILE A 137 -6.09 -6.66 -12.75
C ILE A 137 -5.38 -7.09 -14.05
N GLY A 138 -5.20 -8.40 -14.28
CA GLY A 138 -4.74 -8.91 -15.58
C GLY A 138 -3.22 -8.83 -15.78
N GLN A 139 -2.43 -9.30 -14.81
CA GLN A 139 -1.13 -9.87 -15.13
C GLN A 139 -1.20 -11.40 -15.07
N GLN A 140 -0.94 -12.06 -16.19
CA GLN A 140 -0.62 -13.49 -16.26
C GLN A 140 0.73 -13.78 -15.59
N GLY A 141 0.83 -13.55 -14.30
CA GLY A 141 1.96 -13.95 -13.47
C GLY A 141 1.46 -14.86 -12.36
N LYS A 142 1.36 -16.16 -12.63
CA LYS A 142 1.24 -17.19 -11.58
C LYS A 142 2.44 -17.03 -10.63
N PHE A 143 2.31 -16.27 -9.55
CA PHE A 143 3.24 -16.35 -8.44
C PHE A 143 2.89 -17.59 -7.62
N LEU A 144 3.38 -18.74 -8.09
CA LEU A 144 3.40 -19.97 -7.31
C LEU A 144 4.42 -19.81 -6.18
N TRP A 145 4.04 -19.20 -5.07
CA TRP A 145 4.70 -19.43 -3.79
C TRP A 145 4.30 -20.83 -3.30
N LYS A 146 4.84 -21.86 -3.94
CA LYS A 146 4.90 -23.18 -3.30
C LYS A 146 6.02 -23.11 -2.27
N ASN A 147 5.62 -23.15 -0.99
CA ASN A 147 6.49 -23.50 0.12
C ASN A 147 7.31 -24.74 -0.27
N GLN A 148 8.60 -24.56 -0.52
CA GLN A 148 9.57 -25.65 -0.44
C GLN A 148 10.51 -25.32 0.72
N ILE A 149 10.27 -26.06 1.80
CA ILE A 149 11.24 -26.39 2.83
C ILE A 149 12.36 -27.20 2.17
#